data_AF-A0A4T0VF12-F1
#
_entry.id   AF-A0A4T0VF12-F1
#
_cell.length_a   1.000
_cell.length_b   1.000
_cell.length_c   1.000
_cell.angle_alpha   90.00
_cell.angle_beta   90.00
_cell.angle_gamma   90.00
#
_symmetry.space_group_name_H-M   'P 1'
#
loop_
_entity.id
_entity.type
_entity.pdbx_description
1 polymer ?
#
loop_
_entity_poly.entity_id
_entity_poly.type
_entity_poly.pdbx_seq_one_letter_code
_entity_poly.pdbx_strand_id
1 'polypeptide(L)'
;MVVSAKKASTDSEVDGKASPGQPAKPRKRVPAEIWETKRPIITRLYQEEKKSLKEVMETMQRDYHFVATVKMYKSRIWKWGLDKKLKGDEVLAIMLLKRDRDMLRRPTEFRIRGQPVDLENISRYLKRNPSLMAKFKAGQTPSVQTALEVTCRTPSPPPSPARALAPTMEMQSTEQVLCLFRDYIDGSFSSGGWRCEFDVDCSNSRSNQGDRSNDLFERVIASFALVNRCMIRGDQININSVLGPAFESLKEIVAAESPDFVARTVCLLWYLDRHHKHDLLRLVLDYLAGLIPIVLGPHHILAHIWRRLGATEFSDYYELSMRLYSLLLPDIEERVGSANYLTHLLYSDYLDCIFARQDPEDCEAMLSGHRARAEASGQTHPWLDDMALSHAGLLAACKENQGRLDEAVEVLTTHMNTCSMTDEQEAAVNLELGVKYYRMANISAAITSFKSAARIALTSDADERISMTALANLERLLRQTDKMAKADRVHQYRMERLAAFAEKSVSMSKGVSGDDDNDSDRNNDVEDLPDWLWKCDDGEEDTPRWLELPPIGWAGKASTTSFTGVASSGLEWTNTSQSGSPAVLSTEYSPCLKDQAVDPEVEYLYRHDGEGR
;
A
#
# COMPACT_ATOMS: atom_id res chain seq x y z
N MET A 1 -45.84 58.98 31.83
CA MET A 1 -45.91 57.50 31.72
C MET A 1 -44.46 57.00 31.71
N VAL A 2 -43.86 56.54 32.82
CA VAL A 2 -44.14 55.31 33.60
C VAL A 2 -43.81 54.10 32.69
N VAL A 3 -42.75 53.29 32.84
CA VAL A 3 -41.88 52.83 33.96
C VAL A 3 -40.51 52.42 33.34
N SER A 4 -39.34 52.93 33.77
CA SER A 4 -38.37 52.43 34.80
C SER A 4 -37.96 50.95 34.65
N ALA A 5 -36.72 50.49 34.86
CA ALA A 5 -35.60 50.93 35.69
C ALA A 5 -34.26 50.57 35.00
N LYS A 6 -33.18 51.36 34.99
CA LYS A 6 -32.33 51.92 36.07
C LYS A 6 -31.66 50.85 36.94
N LYS A 7 -30.33 50.68 36.77
CA LYS A 7 -29.41 50.68 37.93
C LYS A 7 -27.97 51.00 37.51
N ALA A 8 -27.49 52.11 38.07
CA ALA A 8 -26.10 52.50 38.15
C ALA A 8 -25.59 52.21 39.57
N SER A 9 -24.30 51.88 39.64
CA SER A 9 -23.27 52.31 40.60
C SER A 9 -23.44 52.20 42.12
N THR A 10 -22.29 51.87 42.73
CA THR A 10 -21.71 52.32 44.01
C THR A 10 -22.16 51.71 45.34
N ASP A 11 -21.16 51.08 45.97
CA ASP A 11 -20.72 51.19 47.36
C ASP A 11 -21.76 51.12 48.48
N SER A 12 -21.64 50.07 49.28
CA SER A 12 -21.84 50.18 50.72
C SER A 12 -20.71 49.46 51.45
N GLU A 13 -20.00 50.28 52.22
CA GLU A 13 -18.97 49.95 53.19
C GLU A 13 -19.42 48.81 54.11
N VAL A 14 -18.57 47.79 54.26
CA VAL A 14 -18.66 46.85 55.38
C VAL A 14 -17.93 47.49 56.54
N ASP A 15 -18.69 48.16 57.41
CA ASP A 15 -18.26 48.49 58.76
C ASP A 15 -18.33 47.20 59.60
N GLY A 16 -17.27 46.42 59.52
CA GLY A 16 -17.06 45.17 60.26
C GLY A 16 -15.91 45.35 61.22
N LYS A 17 -16.22 45.89 62.41
CA LYS A 17 -15.37 45.99 63.61
C LYS A 17 -14.16 45.03 63.62
N ALA A 18 -12.97 45.63 63.60
CA ALA A 18 -11.77 45.00 64.09
C ALA A 18 -11.95 44.63 65.57
N SER A 19 -11.75 43.35 65.90
CA SER A 19 -11.29 42.94 67.22
C SER A 19 -9.83 42.48 67.08
N PRO A 20 -8.91 42.97 67.91
CA PRO A 20 -7.48 42.93 67.62
C PRO A 20 -6.85 41.63 68.15
N GLY A 21 -6.05 40.98 67.31
CA GLY A 21 -5.15 39.94 67.81
C GLY A 21 -4.68 38.96 66.75
N GLN A 22 -3.70 39.35 65.93
CA GLN A 22 -2.52 38.54 65.62
C GLN A 22 -1.58 39.29 64.66
N PRO A 23 -0.26 39.35 64.94
CA PRO A 23 0.70 39.98 64.04
C PRO A 23 0.89 39.13 62.78
N ALA A 24 0.52 39.66 61.61
CA ALA A 24 0.72 38.99 60.33
C ALA A 24 2.22 38.94 59.96
N LYS A 25 2.74 37.71 59.78
CA LYS A 25 4.12 37.41 59.38
C LYS A 25 4.56 38.20 58.12
N PRO A 26 5.83 38.63 58.03
CA PRO A 26 6.36 39.31 56.84
C PRO A 26 6.32 38.38 55.62
N ARG A 27 5.54 38.74 54.59
CA ARG A 27 5.39 37.94 53.36
C ARG A 27 6.71 37.92 52.57
N LYS A 28 7.19 36.72 52.26
CA LYS A 28 8.44 36.43 51.53
C LYS A 28 8.47 37.14 50.17
N ARG A 29 9.55 37.87 49.86
CA ARG A 29 9.83 38.39 48.51
C ARG A 29 10.18 37.19 47.60
N VAL A 30 9.54 37.11 46.43
CA VAL A 30 9.89 36.10 45.41
C VAL A 30 11.25 36.45 44.79
N PRO A 31 12.25 35.54 44.81
CA PRO A 31 13.57 35.71 44.18
C PRO A 31 13.50 36.10 42.70
N ALA A 32 14.52 36.79 42.19
CA ALA A 32 14.53 37.32 40.82
C ALA A 32 14.61 36.22 39.75
N GLU A 33 15.23 35.10 40.08
CA GLU A 33 15.46 33.94 39.23
C GLU A 33 14.12 33.30 38.85
N ILE A 34 13.22 33.15 39.83
CA ILE A 34 11.86 32.61 39.61
C ILE A 34 11.06 33.52 38.67
N TRP A 35 11.25 34.84 38.77
CA TRP A 35 10.60 35.79 37.86
C TRP A 35 11.07 35.61 36.41
N GLU A 36 12.37 35.40 36.19
CA GLU A 36 12.89 35.17 34.83
C GLU A 36 12.41 33.84 34.25
N THR A 37 12.28 32.77 35.05
CA THR A 37 11.67 31.50 34.59
C THR A 37 10.23 31.69 34.13
N LYS A 38 9.47 32.58 34.79
CA LYS A 38 8.06 32.85 34.45
C LYS A 38 7.88 33.96 33.42
N ARG A 39 8.96 34.66 33.03
CA ARG A 39 8.91 35.79 32.09
C ARG A 39 8.31 35.42 30.73
N PRO A 40 8.65 34.30 30.06
CA PRO A 40 8.09 33.98 28.76
C PRO A 40 6.56 33.80 28.80
N ILE A 41 6.07 33.12 29.85
CA ILE A 41 4.64 32.86 30.06
C ILE A 41 3.90 34.17 30.32
N ILE A 42 4.42 35.01 31.22
CA ILE A 42 3.81 36.32 31.52
C ILE A 42 3.83 37.21 30.27
N THR A 43 4.90 37.15 29.47
CA THR A 43 5.03 37.91 28.22
C THR A 43 3.98 37.47 27.21
N ARG A 44 3.83 36.17 26.96
CA ARG A 44 2.78 35.62 26.10
C ARG A 44 1.38 36.04 26.56
N LEU A 45 1.05 35.81 27.83
CA LEU A 45 -0.28 36.14 28.35
C LEU A 45 -0.58 37.64 28.28
N TYR A 46 0.39 38.50 28.59
CA TYR A 46 0.19 39.94 28.66
C TYR A 46 0.27 40.65 27.30
N GLN A 47 1.16 40.21 26.41
CA GLN A 47 1.43 40.84 25.11
C GLN A 47 0.78 40.13 23.92
N GLU A 48 0.98 38.81 23.78
CA GLU A 48 0.46 38.06 22.63
C GLU A 48 -1.05 37.82 22.76
N GLU A 49 -1.50 37.36 23.92
CA GLU A 49 -2.91 37.10 24.22
C GLU A 49 -3.68 38.34 24.72
N LYS A 50 -3.00 39.49 24.84
CA LYS A 50 -3.53 40.81 25.24
C LYS A 50 -4.31 40.85 26.57
N LYS A 51 -4.18 39.85 27.45
CA LYS A 51 -4.92 39.78 28.73
C LYS A 51 -4.61 40.97 29.64
N SER A 52 -5.57 41.31 30.49
CA SER A 52 -5.42 42.32 31.54
C SER A 52 -4.51 41.81 32.66
N LEU A 53 -3.94 42.72 33.45
CA LEU A 53 -3.05 42.33 34.55
C LEU A 53 -3.75 41.40 35.56
N LYS A 54 -5.05 41.61 35.79
CA LYS A 54 -5.87 40.80 36.69
C LYS A 54 -5.98 39.36 36.17
N GLU A 55 -6.30 39.19 34.90
CA GLU A 55 -6.42 37.88 34.25
C GLU A 55 -5.07 37.16 34.17
N VAL A 56 -3.97 37.88 33.92
CA VAL A 56 -2.63 37.29 33.96
C VAL A 56 -2.31 36.78 35.38
N MET A 57 -2.64 37.54 36.42
CA MET A 57 -2.44 37.10 37.80
C MET A 57 -3.29 35.87 38.16
N GLU A 58 -4.57 35.86 37.74
CA GLU A 58 -5.47 34.71 37.94
C GLU A 58 -4.95 33.46 37.21
N THR A 59 -4.52 33.60 35.95
CA THR A 59 -3.95 32.50 35.15
C THR A 59 -2.65 31.98 35.79
N MET A 60 -1.76 32.88 36.21
CA MET A 60 -0.50 32.52 36.86
C MET A 60 -0.71 31.81 38.20
N GLN A 61 -1.75 32.19 38.95
CA GLN A 61 -2.11 31.53 40.20
C GLN A 61 -2.76 30.16 39.97
N ARG A 62 -3.69 30.06 39.02
CA ARG A 62 -4.45 28.83 38.75
C ARG A 62 -3.60 27.77 38.08
N ASP A 63 -2.90 28.15 37.01
CA ASP A 63 -2.29 27.19 36.07
C ASP A 63 -0.79 26.99 36.36
N TYR A 64 -0.14 27.96 37.01
CA TYR A 64 1.30 27.95 37.29
C TYR A 64 1.64 28.07 38.78
N HIS A 65 0.63 28.04 39.65
CA HIS A 65 0.72 28.15 41.12
C HIS A 65 1.62 29.30 41.62
N PHE A 66 1.69 30.37 40.85
CA PHE A 66 2.58 31.49 41.10
C PHE A 66 1.80 32.68 41.66
N VAL A 67 1.98 32.92 42.97
CA VAL A 67 1.29 33.98 43.70
C VAL A 67 2.25 35.14 43.98
N ALA A 68 1.97 36.30 43.39
CA ALA A 68 2.71 37.53 43.67
C ALA A 68 1.76 38.75 43.72
N THR A 69 2.20 39.82 44.37
CA THR A 69 1.38 41.02 44.50
C THR A 69 1.30 41.81 43.19
N VAL A 70 0.20 42.56 43.01
CA VAL A 70 0.00 43.47 41.85
C VAL A 70 1.20 44.40 41.66
N LYS A 71 1.77 44.91 42.76
CA LYS A 71 2.94 45.82 42.73
C LYS A 71 4.18 45.12 42.15
N MET A 72 4.39 43.84 42.46
CA MET A 72 5.52 43.07 41.93
C MET A 72 5.37 42.81 40.44
N TYR A 73 4.17 42.42 39.97
CA TYR A 73 3.92 42.25 38.55
C TYR A 73 4.11 43.54 37.75
N LYS A 74 3.55 44.67 38.23
CA LYS A 74 3.73 45.98 37.57
C LYS A 74 5.21 46.35 37.46
N SER A 75 6.00 46.13 38.52
CA SER A 75 7.44 46.38 38.51
C SER A 75 8.18 45.50 37.49
N ARG A 76 7.79 44.23 37.35
CA ARG A 76 8.41 43.29 36.41
C ARG A 76 8.02 43.57 34.95
N ILE A 77 6.75 43.86 34.69
CA ILE A 77 6.26 44.31 33.38
C ILE A 77 7.00 45.57 32.92
N TRP A 78 7.19 46.54 33.82
CA TRP A 78 7.98 47.74 33.52
C TRP A 78 9.46 47.41 33.26
N LYS A 79 10.09 46.59 34.12
CA LYS A 79 11.49 46.17 33.98
C LYS A 79 11.75 45.39 32.68
N TRP A 80 10.80 44.55 32.25
CA TRP A 80 10.89 43.75 31.03
C TRP A 80 10.49 44.51 29.76
N GLY A 81 10.12 45.79 29.88
CA GLY A 81 9.70 46.59 28.73
C GLY A 81 8.36 46.15 28.12
N LEU A 82 7.49 45.50 28.90
CA LEU A 82 6.21 45.00 28.41
C LEU A 82 5.07 46.04 28.45
N ASP A 83 5.42 47.33 28.63
CA ASP A 83 4.44 48.41 28.72
C ASP A 83 3.63 48.54 27.42
N LYS A 84 2.30 48.71 27.55
CA LYS A 84 1.37 48.93 26.43
C LYS A 84 1.43 50.39 25.94
N LYS A 85 2.07 51.29 26.70
CA LYS A 85 2.17 52.72 26.37
C LYS A 85 3.40 53.02 25.53
N LEU A 86 3.19 53.75 24.45
CA LEU A 86 4.26 54.34 23.63
C LEU A 86 5.03 55.37 24.45
N LYS A 87 6.37 55.23 24.50
CA LYS A 87 7.27 56.21 25.10
C LYS A 87 7.68 57.24 24.04
N GLY A 88 7.89 58.48 24.46
CA GLY A 88 8.30 59.55 23.54
C GLY A 88 9.60 59.24 22.79
N ASP A 89 10.52 58.53 23.44
CA ASP A 89 11.80 58.10 22.84
C ASP A 89 11.61 57.05 21.72
N GLU A 90 10.66 56.13 21.87
CA GLU A 90 10.32 55.11 20.86
C GLU A 90 9.67 55.77 19.64
N VAL A 91 8.80 56.76 19.89
CA VAL A 91 8.17 57.56 18.84
C VAL A 91 9.22 58.37 18.07
N LEU A 92 10.19 58.97 18.77
CA LEU A 92 11.31 59.69 18.16
C LEU A 92 12.17 58.78 17.26
N ALA A 93 12.46 57.56 17.72
CA ALA A 93 13.20 56.56 16.94
C ALA A 93 12.47 56.17 15.65
N ILE A 94 11.15 55.92 15.72
CA ILE A 94 10.33 55.63 14.54
C ILE A 94 10.32 56.80 13.56
N MET A 95 10.26 58.04 14.04
CA MET A 95 10.27 59.21 13.17
C MET A 95 11.58 59.35 12.39
N LEU A 96 12.72 59.11 13.02
CA LEU A 96 14.03 59.15 12.36
C LEU A 96 14.12 58.05 11.28
N LEU A 97 13.75 56.81 11.64
CA LEU A 97 13.73 55.70 10.69
C LEU A 97 12.75 55.92 9.53
N LYS A 98 11.57 56.51 9.81
CA LYS A 98 10.58 56.84 8.79
C LYS A 98 11.09 57.92 7.84
N ARG A 99 11.71 58.99 8.36
CA ARG A 99 12.32 60.04 7.53
C ARG A 99 13.34 59.44 6.56
N ASP A 100 14.21 58.57 7.06
CA ASP A 100 15.27 57.96 6.25
C ASP A 100 14.72 56.99 5.19
N ARG A 101 13.62 56.29 5.49
CA ARG A 101 12.98 55.33 4.58
C ARG A 101 12.04 55.97 3.56
N ASP A 102 11.37 57.06 3.92
CA ASP A 102 10.54 57.85 2.99
C ASP A 102 11.41 58.41 1.84
N MET A 103 12.66 58.80 2.13
CA MET A 103 13.63 59.20 1.09
C MET A 103 13.92 58.06 0.09
N LEU A 104 13.82 56.81 0.52
CA LEU A 104 14.09 55.61 -0.27
C LEU A 104 12.84 55.03 -0.96
N ARG A 105 11.65 55.62 -0.76
CA ARG A 105 10.34 55.18 -1.33
C ARG A 105 10.05 53.67 -1.18
N ARG A 106 10.49 53.03 -0.10
CA ARG A 106 10.19 51.61 0.15
C ARG A 106 8.96 51.47 1.06
N PRO A 107 8.06 50.49 0.81
CA PRO A 107 7.05 50.14 1.80
C PRO A 107 7.75 49.61 3.06
N THR A 108 7.40 50.14 4.23
CA THR A 108 8.06 49.81 5.50
C THR A 108 7.07 49.58 6.63
N GLU A 109 7.31 48.51 7.38
CA GLU A 109 6.64 48.21 8.63
C GLU A 109 7.61 48.50 9.79
N PHE A 110 7.15 49.23 10.81
CA PHE A 110 7.91 49.52 12.03
C PHE A 110 7.45 48.61 13.16
N ARG A 111 8.41 48.11 13.94
CA ARG A 111 8.11 47.29 15.13
C ARG A 111 8.85 47.81 16.35
N ILE A 112 8.14 47.95 17.47
CA ILE A 112 8.74 48.21 18.79
C ILE A 112 8.70 46.90 19.57
N ARG A 113 9.85 46.38 20.01
CA ARG A 113 9.96 45.14 20.79
C ARG A 113 9.22 43.96 20.14
N GLY A 114 9.28 43.87 18.81
CA GLY A 114 8.63 42.82 18.01
C GLY A 114 7.17 43.06 17.63
N GLN A 115 6.50 44.11 18.14
CA GLN A 115 5.10 44.41 17.86
C GLN A 115 4.94 45.42 16.72
N PRO A 116 4.03 45.19 15.74
CA PRO A 116 3.76 46.13 14.67
C PRO A 116 3.23 47.45 15.22
N VAL A 117 3.81 48.55 14.75
CA VAL A 117 3.41 49.89 15.14
C VAL A 117 2.49 50.47 14.08
N ASP A 118 1.28 50.77 14.49
CA ASP A 118 0.35 51.57 13.71
C ASP A 118 0.86 53.02 13.61
N LEU A 119 1.14 53.46 12.39
CA LEU A 119 1.59 54.83 12.09
C LEU A 119 0.54 55.88 12.46
N GLU A 120 -0.74 55.52 12.53
CA GLU A 120 -1.81 56.42 12.93
C GLU A 120 -1.84 56.64 14.45
N ASN A 121 -1.46 55.63 15.25
CA ASN A 121 -1.18 55.81 16.67
C ASN A 121 -0.01 56.78 16.91
N ILE A 122 1.04 56.69 16.07
CA ILE A 122 2.17 57.62 16.12
C ILE A 122 1.71 59.03 15.80
N SER A 123 0.96 59.24 14.72
CA SER A 123 0.47 60.58 14.34
C SER A 123 -0.41 61.21 15.44
N ARG A 124 -1.27 60.42 16.09
CA ARG A 124 -2.08 60.86 17.25
C ARG A 124 -1.22 61.22 18.46
N TYR A 125 -0.13 60.50 18.73
CA TYR A 125 0.80 60.82 19.81
C TYR A 125 1.49 62.17 19.58
N LEU A 126 1.89 62.46 18.33
CA LEU A 126 2.56 63.70 17.97
C LEU A 126 1.66 64.93 18.12
N LYS A 127 0.38 64.80 17.73
CA LYS A 127 -0.62 65.87 17.93
C LYS A 127 -0.80 66.23 19.41
N ARG A 128 -0.66 65.25 20.30
CA ARG A 128 -0.80 65.44 21.77
C ARG A 128 0.47 65.94 22.45
N ASN A 129 1.64 65.80 21.82
CA ASN A 129 2.94 66.15 22.42
C ASN A 129 3.81 67.01 21.48
N PRO A 130 3.50 68.32 21.33
CA PRO A 130 4.23 69.22 20.43
C PRO A 130 5.72 69.38 20.78
N SER A 131 6.08 69.22 22.06
CA SER A 131 7.47 69.27 22.53
C SER A 131 8.35 68.17 21.94
N LEU A 132 7.78 67.02 21.57
CA LEU A 132 8.51 65.94 20.90
C LEU A 132 8.82 66.30 19.43
N MET A 133 7.94 67.05 18.77
CA MET A 133 8.22 67.61 17.43
C MET A 133 9.35 68.61 17.46
N ALA A 134 9.41 69.45 18.48
CA ALA A 134 10.54 70.37 18.68
C ALA A 134 11.86 69.60 18.85
N LYS A 135 11.86 68.51 19.65
CA LYS A 135 13.04 67.64 19.83
C LYS A 135 13.50 66.95 18.55
N PHE A 136 12.56 66.44 17.75
CA PHE A 136 12.86 65.85 16.45
C PHE A 136 13.46 66.88 15.49
N LYS A 137 12.90 68.10 15.42
CA LYS A 137 13.44 69.20 14.59
C LYS A 137 14.81 69.67 15.08
N ALA A 138 15.08 69.60 16.38
CA ALA A 138 16.38 69.92 16.97
C ALA A 138 17.44 68.83 16.78
N GLY A 139 17.12 67.73 16.08
CA GLY A 139 18.06 66.65 15.79
C GLY A 139 18.41 65.77 17.01
N GLN A 140 17.57 65.77 18.04
CA GLN A 140 17.81 64.91 19.21
C GLN A 140 17.68 63.43 18.83
N THR A 141 18.62 62.61 19.29
CA THR A 141 18.63 61.17 19.07
C THR A 141 17.99 60.42 20.24
N PRO A 142 17.31 59.29 19.98
CA PRO A 142 16.79 58.44 21.04
C PRO A 142 17.92 57.78 21.83
N SER A 143 17.60 57.23 23.00
CA SER A 143 18.55 56.42 23.76
C SER A 143 18.99 55.17 22.99
N VAL A 144 20.22 54.71 23.23
CA VAL A 144 20.81 53.53 22.58
C VAL A 144 19.93 52.29 22.76
N GLN A 145 19.36 52.10 23.96
CA GLN A 145 18.46 50.99 24.26
C GLN A 145 17.18 51.05 23.43
N THR A 146 16.59 52.24 23.26
CA THR A 146 15.39 52.42 22.44
C THR A 146 15.67 52.22 20.96
N ALA A 147 16.83 52.66 20.47
CA ALA A 147 17.24 52.43 19.08
C ALA A 147 17.35 50.94 18.74
N LEU A 148 17.78 50.09 19.68
CA LEU A 148 17.84 48.63 19.50
C LEU A 148 16.45 47.97 19.54
N GLU A 149 15.50 48.55 20.28
CA GLU A 149 14.15 48.00 20.43
C GLU A 149 13.23 48.33 19.24
N VAL A 150 13.56 49.38 18.47
CA VAL A 150 12.80 49.78 17.28
C VAL A 150 13.44 49.20 16.02
N THR A 151 12.69 48.38 15.29
CA THR A 151 13.13 47.76 14.04
C THR A 151 12.26 48.22 12.87
N CYS A 152 12.88 48.35 11.69
CA CYS A 152 12.19 48.67 10.44
C CYS A 152 12.42 47.53 9.45
N ARG A 153 11.35 46.95 8.91
CA ARG A 153 11.43 45.91 7.87
C ARG A 153 10.68 46.34 6.61
N THR A 154 11.26 46.02 5.45
CA THR A 154 10.55 46.06 4.16
C THR A 154 9.94 44.67 3.97
N PRO A 155 8.61 44.53 3.85
CA PRO A 155 8.02 43.21 3.61
C PRO A 155 8.50 42.66 2.26
N SER A 156 8.95 41.40 2.25
CA SER A 156 9.27 40.68 1.01
C SER A 156 8.02 40.52 0.15
N PRO A 157 8.13 40.52 -1.19
CA PRO A 157 6.98 40.23 -2.05
C PRO A 157 6.39 38.86 -1.68
N PRO A 158 5.05 38.70 -1.75
CA PRO A 158 4.42 37.41 -1.46
C PRO A 158 5.00 36.33 -2.38
N PRO A 159 5.20 35.09 -1.88
CA PRO A 159 5.66 34.01 -2.72
C PRO A 159 4.67 33.83 -3.86
N SER A 160 5.18 33.83 -5.09
CA SER A 160 4.36 33.49 -6.27
C SER A 160 3.76 32.10 -6.07
N PRO A 161 2.52 31.83 -6.54
CA PRO A 161 1.97 30.49 -6.50
C PRO A 161 2.95 29.55 -7.21
N ALA A 162 3.25 28.41 -6.58
CA ALA A 162 4.16 27.43 -7.14
C ALA A 162 3.76 27.15 -8.60
N ARG A 163 4.73 27.30 -9.51
CA ARG A 163 4.57 26.87 -10.90
C ARG A 163 4.23 25.38 -10.84
N ALA A 164 2.97 25.03 -11.12
CA ALA A 164 2.59 23.63 -11.30
C ALA A 164 3.60 23.04 -12.31
N LEU A 165 4.36 22.04 -11.90
CA LEU A 165 5.22 21.31 -12.80
C LEU A 165 4.31 20.82 -13.94
N ALA A 166 4.67 21.12 -15.19
CA ALA A 166 3.92 20.56 -16.31
C ALA A 166 3.92 19.03 -16.15
N PRO A 167 2.77 18.35 -16.28
CA PRO A 167 2.70 16.90 -16.09
C PRO A 167 3.66 16.24 -17.07
N THR A 168 4.44 15.28 -16.58
CA THR A 168 5.39 14.53 -17.41
C THR A 168 4.63 13.80 -18.52
N MET A 169 5.32 13.45 -19.62
CA MET A 169 4.69 12.68 -20.70
C MET A 169 4.13 11.35 -20.18
N GLU A 170 4.83 10.70 -19.24
CA GLU A 170 4.37 9.49 -18.57
C GLU A 170 3.08 9.73 -17.77
N MET A 171 3.00 10.80 -16.96
CA MET A 171 1.77 11.15 -16.23
C MET A 171 0.58 11.37 -17.18
N GLN A 172 0.80 12.07 -18.31
CA GLN A 172 -0.23 12.26 -19.33
C GLN A 172 -0.65 10.94 -19.98
N SER A 173 0.30 10.04 -20.25
CA SER A 173 0.00 8.70 -20.75
C SER A 173 -0.79 7.88 -19.74
N THR A 174 -0.43 7.90 -18.46
CA THR A 174 -1.18 7.24 -17.38
C THR A 174 -2.61 7.75 -17.30
N GLU A 175 -2.83 9.07 -17.29
CA GLU A 175 -4.16 9.68 -17.29
C GLU A 175 -4.98 9.29 -18.52
N GLN A 176 -4.36 9.23 -19.70
CA GLN A 176 -5.01 8.78 -20.92
C GLN A 176 -5.42 7.31 -20.86
N VAL A 177 -4.54 6.43 -20.38
CA VAL A 177 -4.83 5.00 -20.20
C VAL A 177 -6.02 4.83 -19.25
N LEU A 178 -5.99 5.48 -18.08
CA LEU A 178 -7.09 5.45 -17.11
C LEU A 178 -8.43 5.92 -17.71
N CYS A 179 -8.41 7.04 -18.45
CA CYS A 179 -9.62 7.53 -19.13
C CYS A 179 -10.14 6.52 -20.16
N LEU A 180 -9.26 5.94 -20.99
CA LEU A 180 -9.66 4.98 -22.00
C LEU A 180 -10.24 3.69 -21.40
N PHE A 181 -9.69 3.19 -20.29
CA PHE A 181 -10.26 2.05 -19.58
C PHE A 181 -11.67 2.34 -19.05
N ARG A 182 -11.86 3.50 -18.40
CA ARG A 182 -13.18 3.94 -17.94
C ARG A 182 -14.17 4.04 -19.11
N ASP A 183 -13.77 4.71 -20.19
CA ASP A 183 -14.63 4.92 -21.34
C ASP A 183 -15.00 3.59 -22.03
N TYR A 184 -14.09 2.61 -22.06
CA TYR A 184 -14.38 1.27 -22.56
C TYR A 184 -15.43 0.56 -21.69
N ILE A 185 -15.22 0.54 -20.37
CA ILE A 185 -16.13 -0.11 -19.42
C ILE A 185 -17.52 0.54 -19.49
N ASP A 186 -17.59 1.87 -19.42
CA ASP A 186 -18.83 2.64 -19.56
C ASP A 186 -19.54 2.32 -20.87
N GLY A 187 -18.80 2.24 -21.98
CA GLY A 187 -19.32 1.86 -23.28
C GLY A 187 -19.87 0.43 -23.30
N SER A 188 -19.17 -0.52 -22.70
CA SER A 188 -19.57 -1.93 -22.63
C SER A 188 -20.85 -2.14 -21.83
N PHE A 189 -20.99 -1.48 -20.69
CA PHE A 189 -22.24 -1.49 -19.91
C PHE A 189 -23.38 -0.76 -20.63
N SER A 190 -23.13 0.47 -21.10
CA SER A 190 -24.17 1.33 -21.67
C SER A 190 -24.74 0.81 -23.00
N SER A 191 -23.91 0.09 -23.77
CA SER A 191 -24.35 -0.53 -25.03
C SER A 191 -25.06 -1.86 -24.84
N GLY A 192 -25.09 -2.42 -23.61
CA GLY A 192 -25.50 -3.79 -23.36
C GLY A 192 -24.53 -4.84 -23.94
N GLY A 193 -23.31 -4.43 -24.29
CA GLY A 193 -22.24 -5.33 -24.72
C GLY A 193 -21.85 -6.31 -23.62
N TRP A 194 -21.88 -5.88 -22.37
CA TRP A 194 -21.77 -6.74 -21.20
C TRP A 194 -23.15 -6.97 -20.58
N ARG A 195 -23.51 -8.24 -20.39
CA ARG A 195 -24.67 -8.66 -19.59
C ARG A 195 -24.14 -9.14 -18.25
N CYS A 196 -24.46 -8.41 -17.20
CA CYS A 196 -24.12 -8.80 -15.85
C CYS A 196 -25.40 -9.03 -15.04
N GLU A 197 -25.44 -10.13 -14.30
CA GLU A 197 -26.42 -10.37 -13.26
C GLU A 197 -25.78 -10.02 -11.90
N PHE A 198 -26.50 -9.21 -11.11
CA PHE A 198 -25.96 -8.66 -9.86
C PHE A 198 -25.64 -9.79 -8.88
N ASP A 199 -24.43 -9.79 -8.33
CA ASP A 199 -23.88 -10.84 -7.45
C ASP A 199 -23.84 -12.25 -8.06
N VAL A 200 -23.93 -12.39 -9.39
CA VAL A 200 -23.87 -13.70 -10.07
C VAL A 200 -22.68 -13.75 -11.02
N ASP A 201 -22.86 -13.30 -12.26
CA ASP A 201 -21.84 -13.35 -13.30
C ASP A 201 -21.85 -12.09 -14.16
N CYS A 202 -20.81 -11.93 -14.98
CA CYS A 202 -20.83 -10.96 -16.05
C CYS A 202 -20.15 -11.53 -17.29
N SER A 203 -20.82 -11.44 -18.44
CA SER A 203 -20.33 -12.01 -19.70
C SER A 203 -20.59 -11.08 -20.87
N ASN A 204 -19.85 -11.29 -21.97
CA ASN A 204 -20.12 -10.59 -23.21
C ASN A 204 -21.39 -11.11 -23.88
N SER A 205 -22.27 -10.19 -24.27
CA SER A 205 -23.55 -10.46 -24.89
C SER A 205 -23.51 -11.34 -26.15
N ARG A 206 -22.38 -11.32 -26.86
CA ARG A 206 -22.16 -12.00 -28.15
C ARG A 206 -21.52 -13.38 -28.00
N SER A 207 -21.08 -13.76 -26.80
CA SER A 207 -20.52 -15.08 -26.54
C SER A 207 -21.65 -16.12 -26.50
N ASN A 208 -21.91 -16.78 -27.62
CA ASN A 208 -22.93 -17.83 -27.74
C ASN A 208 -22.41 -19.23 -27.35
N GLN A 209 -21.11 -19.38 -27.08
CA GLN A 209 -20.44 -20.70 -27.05
C GLN A 209 -19.69 -21.00 -25.75
N GLY A 210 -20.07 -20.33 -24.65
CA GLY A 210 -19.34 -20.36 -23.38
C GLY A 210 -18.10 -19.48 -23.44
N ASP A 211 -17.88 -18.67 -22.40
CA ASP A 211 -16.69 -17.83 -22.33
C ASP A 211 -15.51 -18.65 -21.76
N ARG A 212 -14.54 -18.96 -22.62
CA ARG A 212 -13.31 -19.67 -22.25
C ARG A 212 -12.13 -18.72 -22.03
N SER A 213 -12.37 -17.41 -21.98
CA SER A 213 -11.31 -16.39 -21.92
C SER A 213 -10.45 -16.55 -20.67
N ASN A 214 -11.06 -16.86 -19.53
CA ASN A 214 -10.33 -17.08 -18.28
C ASN A 214 -9.41 -18.31 -18.35
N ASP A 215 -9.90 -19.45 -18.85
CA ASP A 215 -9.10 -20.68 -18.98
C ASP A 215 -7.91 -20.49 -19.94
N LEU A 216 -8.16 -19.81 -21.06
CA LEU A 216 -7.10 -19.45 -22.01
C LEU A 216 -6.10 -18.48 -21.39
N PHE A 217 -6.56 -17.52 -20.59
CA PHE A 217 -5.69 -16.57 -19.91
C PHE A 217 -4.80 -17.26 -18.87
N GLU A 218 -5.35 -18.13 -18.03
CA GLU A 218 -4.55 -18.91 -17.06
C GLU A 218 -3.51 -19.77 -17.76
N ARG A 219 -3.85 -20.38 -18.90
CA ARG A 219 -2.89 -21.12 -19.72
C ARG A 219 -1.79 -20.24 -20.32
N VAL A 220 -2.12 -19.02 -20.74
CA VAL A 220 -1.14 -18.02 -21.21
C VAL A 220 -0.18 -17.64 -20.07
N ILE A 221 -0.71 -17.36 -18.88
CA ILE A 221 0.10 -17.05 -17.69
C ILE A 221 0.96 -18.26 -17.30
N ALA A 222 0.44 -19.49 -17.38
CA ALA A 222 1.19 -20.71 -17.15
C ALA A 222 2.37 -20.85 -18.13
N SER A 223 2.15 -20.62 -19.43
CA SER A 223 3.24 -20.62 -20.42
C SER A 223 4.34 -19.61 -20.08
N PHE A 224 3.97 -18.37 -19.72
CA PHE A 224 4.94 -17.35 -19.30
C PHE A 224 5.70 -17.79 -18.05
N ALA A 225 4.98 -18.23 -17.01
CA ALA A 225 5.56 -18.70 -15.76
C ALA A 225 6.57 -19.84 -15.95
N LEU A 226 6.17 -20.85 -16.72
CA LEU A 226 6.98 -22.05 -16.96
C LEU A 226 8.26 -21.70 -17.74
N VAL A 227 8.16 -20.86 -18.77
CA VAL A 227 9.34 -20.37 -19.50
C VAL A 227 10.27 -19.59 -18.58
N ASN A 228 9.73 -18.67 -17.76
CA ASN A 228 10.54 -17.91 -16.82
C ASN A 228 11.33 -18.82 -15.89
N ARG A 229 10.63 -19.77 -15.28
CA ARG A 229 11.18 -20.69 -14.29
C ARG A 229 12.26 -21.56 -14.89
N CYS A 230 12.02 -22.09 -16.08
CA CYS A 230 13.01 -22.89 -16.80
C CYS A 230 14.26 -22.05 -17.11
N MET A 231 14.09 -20.80 -17.58
CA MET A 231 15.21 -19.89 -17.83
C MET A 231 16.01 -19.57 -16.56
N ILE A 232 15.35 -19.26 -15.45
CA ILE A 232 15.99 -18.99 -14.15
C ILE A 232 16.80 -20.21 -13.67
N ARG A 233 16.28 -21.42 -13.91
CA ARG A 233 16.96 -22.68 -13.54
C ARG A 233 18.06 -23.10 -14.50
N GLY A 234 18.15 -22.49 -15.68
CA GLY A 234 19.07 -22.91 -16.74
C GLY A 234 18.63 -24.19 -17.46
N ASP A 235 17.35 -24.54 -17.38
CA ASP A 235 16.78 -25.69 -18.09
C ASP A 235 16.80 -25.43 -19.61
N GLN A 236 17.09 -26.48 -20.39
CA GLN A 236 17.09 -26.39 -21.85
C GLN A 236 15.68 -26.60 -22.39
N ILE A 237 15.03 -25.52 -22.84
CA ILE A 237 13.65 -25.55 -23.32
C ILE A 237 13.50 -24.94 -24.71
N ASN A 238 12.53 -25.42 -25.48
CA ASN A 238 12.11 -24.76 -26.70
C ASN A 238 11.07 -23.68 -26.36
N ILE A 239 11.53 -22.43 -26.23
CA ILE A 239 10.67 -21.29 -25.85
C ILE A 239 9.52 -21.12 -26.83
N ASN A 240 9.75 -21.30 -28.13
CA ASN A 240 8.74 -21.10 -29.17
C ASN A 240 7.61 -22.13 -29.09
N SER A 241 7.90 -23.38 -28.72
CA SER A 241 6.84 -24.38 -28.58
C SER A 241 5.92 -24.10 -27.39
N VAL A 242 6.43 -23.48 -26.32
CA VAL A 242 5.64 -23.14 -25.12
C VAL A 242 4.90 -21.81 -25.29
N LEU A 243 5.57 -20.79 -25.84
CA LEU A 243 4.98 -19.45 -25.99
C LEU A 243 4.10 -19.30 -27.23
N GLY A 244 4.41 -20.00 -28.33
CA GLY A 244 3.65 -19.90 -29.58
C GLY A 244 2.14 -20.08 -29.38
N PRO A 245 1.68 -21.17 -28.73
CA PRO A 245 0.26 -21.37 -28.44
C PRO A 245 -0.35 -20.28 -27.55
N ALA A 246 0.41 -19.76 -26.59
CA ALA A 246 -0.07 -18.67 -25.72
C ALA A 246 -0.36 -17.39 -26.52
N PHE A 247 0.52 -17.02 -27.45
CA PHE A 247 0.28 -15.89 -28.36
C PHE A 247 -0.91 -16.12 -29.29
N GLU A 248 -1.18 -17.35 -29.71
CA GLU A 248 -2.39 -17.69 -30.46
C GLU A 248 -3.65 -17.57 -29.59
N SER A 249 -3.63 -18.06 -28.34
CA SER A 249 -4.74 -17.92 -27.39
C SER A 249 -5.09 -16.46 -27.09
N LEU A 250 -4.11 -15.55 -27.06
CA LEU A 250 -4.36 -14.11 -26.93
C LEU A 250 -5.26 -13.56 -28.05
N LYS A 251 -5.26 -14.15 -29.25
CA LYS A 251 -6.14 -13.72 -30.35
C LYS A 251 -7.60 -14.01 -30.04
N GLU A 252 -7.88 -15.18 -29.49
CA GLU A 252 -9.23 -15.59 -29.09
C GLU A 252 -9.72 -14.75 -27.92
N ILE A 253 -8.89 -14.55 -26.89
CA ILE A 253 -9.22 -13.72 -25.72
C ILE A 253 -9.56 -12.27 -26.16
N VAL A 254 -8.77 -11.69 -27.07
CA VAL A 254 -9.03 -10.35 -27.62
C VAL A 254 -10.34 -10.33 -28.40
N ALA A 255 -10.62 -11.36 -29.21
CA ALA A 255 -11.83 -11.43 -30.04
C ALA A 255 -13.11 -11.63 -29.21
N ALA A 256 -13.02 -12.24 -28.03
CA ALA A 256 -14.16 -12.49 -27.16
C ALA A 256 -14.72 -11.19 -26.55
N GLU A 257 -13.88 -10.14 -26.41
CA GLU A 257 -14.25 -8.88 -25.75
C GLU A 257 -14.91 -9.12 -24.36
N SER A 258 -14.46 -10.17 -23.67
CA SER A 258 -14.98 -10.59 -22.37
C SER A 258 -14.68 -9.54 -21.29
N PRO A 259 -15.58 -9.34 -20.30
CA PRO A 259 -15.27 -8.57 -19.10
C PRO A 259 -13.97 -9.01 -18.41
N ASP A 260 -13.70 -10.31 -18.43
CA ASP A 260 -12.51 -10.91 -17.83
C ASP A 260 -11.23 -10.37 -18.48
N PHE A 261 -11.23 -10.14 -19.80
CA PHE A 261 -10.03 -9.63 -20.49
C PHE A 261 -9.62 -8.26 -19.98
N VAL A 262 -10.56 -7.38 -19.66
CA VAL A 262 -10.26 -6.05 -19.10
C VAL A 262 -9.69 -6.18 -17.70
N ALA A 263 -10.33 -6.99 -16.85
CA ALA A 263 -9.88 -7.25 -15.50
C ALA A 263 -8.45 -7.81 -15.49
N ARG A 264 -8.24 -8.86 -16.28
CA ARG A 264 -6.97 -9.58 -16.40
C ARG A 264 -5.89 -8.79 -17.15
N THR A 265 -6.22 -7.73 -17.89
CA THR A 265 -5.20 -6.86 -18.52
C THR A 265 -4.29 -6.23 -17.47
N VAL A 266 -4.86 -5.77 -16.35
CA VAL A 266 -4.08 -5.16 -15.26
C VAL A 266 -3.15 -6.19 -14.61
N CYS A 267 -3.66 -7.40 -14.42
CA CYS A 267 -2.90 -8.56 -13.93
C CYS A 267 -1.74 -8.89 -14.87
N LEU A 268 -1.99 -8.96 -16.18
CA LEU A 268 -0.96 -9.26 -17.18
C LEU A 268 0.19 -8.23 -17.17
N LEU A 269 -0.13 -6.93 -17.10
CA LEU A 269 0.88 -5.86 -17.04
C LEU A 269 1.77 -6.02 -15.80
N TRP A 270 1.15 -6.21 -14.64
CA TRP A 270 1.83 -6.39 -13.37
C TRP A 270 2.68 -7.67 -13.37
N TYR A 271 2.09 -8.79 -13.81
CA TYR A 271 2.74 -10.10 -13.83
C TYR A 271 4.02 -10.08 -14.66
N LEU A 272 3.94 -9.54 -15.88
CA LEU A 272 5.08 -9.48 -16.80
C LEU A 272 6.19 -8.55 -16.31
N ASP A 273 5.84 -7.41 -15.71
CA ASP A 273 6.82 -6.50 -15.11
C ASP A 273 7.56 -7.17 -13.94
N ARG A 274 6.81 -7.79 -13.03
CA ARG A 274 7.36 -8.47 -11.85
C ARG A 274 8.28 -9.63 -12.21
N HIS A 275 7.88 -10.47 -13.16
CA HIS A 275 8.53 -11.77 -13.37
C HIS A 275 9.55 -11.77 -14.51
N HIS A 276 9.41 -10.92 -15.53
CA HIS A 276 10.15 -11.09 -16.78
C HIS A 276 10.99 -9.92 -17.24
N LYS A 277 11.17 -8.87 -16.39
CA LYS A 277 12.03 -7.69 -16.62
C LYS A 277 12.17 -7.27 -18.10
N HIS A 278 11.29 -6.36 -18.51
CA HIS A 278 11.22 -5.65 -19.80
C HIS A 278 11.12 -6.48 -21.09
N ASP A 279 11.91 -7.54 -21.34
CA ASP A 279 11.95 -8.15 -22.68
C ASP A 279 10.65 -8.88 -23.06
N LEU A 280 10.14 -9.77 -22.20
CA LEU A 280 8.86 -10.43 -22.47
C LEU A 280 7.68 -9.46 -22.32
N LEU A 281 7.76 -8.54 -21.36
CA LEU A 281 6.76 -7.48 -21.20
C LEU A 281 6.61 -6.67 -22.50
N ARG A 282 7.73 -6.19 -23.06
CA ARG A 282 7.74 -5.43 -24.33
C ARG A 282 7.26 -6.28 -25.49
N LEU A 283 7.70 -7.53 -25.58
CA LEU A 283 7.23 -8.46 -26.62
C LEU A 283 5.70 -8.63 -26.59
N VAL A 284 5.11 -8.84 -25.42
CA VAL A 284 3.66 -9.01 -25.27
C VAL A 284 2.92 -7.70 -25.53
N LEU A 285 3.42 -6.57 -25.02
CA LEU A 285 2.84 -5.24 -25.29
C LEU A 285 2.83 -4.92 -26.79
N ASP A 286 3.95 -5.13 -27.47
CA ASP A 286 4.09 -4.88 -28.91
C ASP A 286 3.20 -5.82 -29.73
N TYR A 287 3.15 -7.10 -29.35
CA TYR A 287 2.27 -8.07 -29.97
C TYR A 287 0.80 -7.67 -29.86
N LEU A 288 0.33 -7.32 -28.66
CA LEU A 288 -1.08 -6.93 -28.43
C LEU A 288 -1.40 -5.58 -29.08
N ALA A 289 -0.48 -4.62 -29.06
CA ALA A 289 -0.62 -3.34 -29.76
C ALA A 289 -0.75 -3.52 -31.29
N GLY A 290 -0.10 -4.53 -31.87
CA GLY A 290 -0.23 -4.89 -33.28
C GLY A 290 -1.46 -5.73 -33.60
N LEU A 291 -1.82 -6.67 -32.72
CA LEU A 291 -2.90 -7.64 -32.92
C LEU A 291 -4.29 -7.01 -32.79
N ILE A 292 -4.52 -6.21 -31.75
CA ILE A 292 -5.86 -5.71 -31.42
C ILE A 292 -6.48 -4.85 -32.54
N PRO A 293 -5.74 -3.93 -33.21
CA PRO A 293 -6.25 -3.23 -34.39
C PRO A 293 -6.64 -4.14 -35.56
N ILE A 294 -6.03 -5.33 -35.68
CA ILE A 294 -6.33 -6.31 -36.71
C ILE A 294 -7.63 -7.06 -36.36
N VAL A 295 -7.78 -7.46 -35.09
CA VAL A 295 -8.92 -8.26 -34.63
C VAL A 295 -10.18 -7.42 -34.44
N LEU A 296 -10.08 -6.27 -33.76
CA LEU A 296 -11.23 -5.43 -33.39
C LEU A 296 -11.36 -4.16 -34.23
N GLY A 297 -10.35 -3.84 -35.03
CA GLY A 297 -10.31 -2.63 -35.87
C GLY A 297 -9.53 -1.47 -35.23
N PRO A 298 -8.97 -0.55 -36.05
CA PRO A 298 -8.03 0.48 -35.58
C PRO A 298 -8.63 1.60 -34.72
N HIS A 299 -9.96 1.75 -34.79
CA HIS A 299 -10.75 2.74 -34.04
C HIS A 299 -11.39 2.18 -32.77
N HIS A 300 -11.17 0.89 -32.48
CA HIS A 300 -11.68 0.27 -31.26
C HIS A 300 -10.99 0.84 -30.01
N ILE A 301 -11.70 1.03 -28.90
CA ILE A 301 -11.12 1.65 -27.68
C ILE A 301 -9.96 0.80 -27.14
N LEU A 302 -10.08 -0.53 -27.15
CA LEU A 302 -8.97 -1.43 -26.77
C LEU A 302 -7.75 -1.22 -27.68
N ALA A 303 -7.92 -0.96 -28.99
CA ALA A 303 -6.80 -0.66 -29.87
C ALA A 303 -6.08 0.63 -29.48
N HIS A 304 -6.81 1.62 -28.95
CA HIS A 304 -6.21 2.85 -28.42
C HIS A 304 -5.47 2.63 -27.09
N ILE A 305 -6.04 1.83 -26.18
CA ILE A 305 -5.41 1.46 -24.90
C ILE A 305 -4.06 0.79 -25.16
N TRP A 306 -4.06 -0.29 -25.94
CA TRP A 306 -2.86 -1.09 -26.15
C TRP A 306 -1.79 -0.37 -26.99
N ARG A 307 -2.19 0.47 -27.95
CA ARG A 307 -1.26 1.36 -28.66
C ARG A 307 -0.56 2.33 -27.69
N ARG A 308 -1.26 2.83 -26.67
CA ARG A 308 -0.66 3.72 -25.65
C ARG A 308 0.26 2.95 -24.70
N LEU A 309 -0.16 1.76 -24.27
CA LEU A 309 0.65 0.88 -23.42
C LEU A 309 1.95 0.45 -24.09
N GLY A 310 1.91 0.09 -25.39
CA GLY A 310 3.10 -0.27 -26.16
C GLY A 310 4.01 0.92 -26.47
N ALA A 311 3.45 2.09 -26.81
CA ALA A 311 4.23 3.28 -27.18
C ALA A 311 4.85 4.03 -25.99
N THR A 312 4.38 3.79 -24.77
CA THR A 312 4.88 4.48 -23.57
C THR A 312 5.88 3.60 -22.82
N GLU A 313 7.00 4.19 -22.42
CA GLU A 313 7.90 3.59 -21.46
C GLU A 313 7.50 4.01 -20.05
N PHE A 314 6.69 3.18 -19.39
CA PHE A 314 6.39 3.38 -17.97
C PHE A 314 7.58 2.95 -17.12
N SER A 315 7.91 3.79 -16.14
CA SER A 315 9.00 3.59 -15.20
C SER A 315 8.65 2.60 -14.10
N ASP A 316 7.37 2.51 -13.72
CA ASP A 316 6.86 1.58 -12.71
C ASP A 316 5.47 1.07 -13.11
N TYR A 317 5.41 -0.14 -13.70
CA TYR A 317 4.13 -0.76 -14.08
C TYR A 317 3.29 -1.13 -12.86
N TYR A 318 3.90 -1.34 -11.68
CA TYR A 318 3.16 -1.50 -10.43
C TYR A 318 2.28 -0.28 -10.13
N GLU A 319 2.83 0.93 -10.21
CA GLU A 319 2.09 2.17 -9.94
C GLU A 319 0.95 2.36 -10.94
N LEU A 320 1.18 2.04 -12.22
CA LEU A 320 0.12 2.02 -13.23
C LEU A 320 -0.98 1.02 -12.86
N SER A 321 -0.62 -0.22 -12.52
CA SER A 321 -1.56 -1.26 -12.12
C SER A 321 -2.35 -0.89 -10.86
N MET A 322 -1.71 -0.32 -9.84
CA MET A 322 -2.38 0.15 -8.62
C MET A 322 -3.42 1.23 -8.90
N ARG A 323 -3.13 2.17 -9.82
CA ARG A 323 -4.09 3.20 -10.24
C ARG A 323 -5.24 2.62 -11.05
N LEU A 324 -4.96 1.64 -11.90
CA LEU A 324 -6.00 0.91 -12.64
C LEU A 324 -6.90 0.16 -11.66
N TYR A 325 -6.37 -0.63 -10.72
CA TYR A 325 -7.20 -1.29 -9.71
C TYR A 325 -8.01 -0.32 -8.86
N SER A 326 -7.42 0.80 -8.44
CA SER A 326 -8.11 1.85 -7.67
C SER A 326 -9.27 2.49 -8.45
N LEU A 327 -9.20 2.50 -9.78
CA LEU A 327 -10.27 2.98 -10.66
C LEU A 327 -11.32 1.89 -10.91
N LEU A 328 -10.87 0.67 -11.22
CA LEU A 328 -11.72 -0.42 -11.73
C LEU A 328 -12.52 -1.10 -10.62
N LEU A 329 -11.90 -1.40 -9.48
CA LEU A 329 -12.52 -2.20 -8.43
C LEU A 329 -13.80 -1.55 -7.86
N PRO A 330 -13.80 -0.29 -7.40
CA PRO A 330 -15.00 0.31 -6.86
C PRO A 330 -16.12 0.45 -7.90
N ASP A 331 -15.77 0.82 -9.13
CA ASP A 331 -16.74 1.01 -10.21
C ASP A 331 -17.41 -0.31 -10.63
N ILE A 332 -16.63 -1.38 -10.76
CA ILE A 332 -17.16 -2.70 -11.11
C ILE A 332 -17.97 -3.28 -9.95
N GLU A 333 -17.44 -3.25 -8.72
CA GLU A 333 -18.15 -3.73 -7.53
C GLU A 333 -19.50 -3.01 -7.34
N GLU A 334 -19.57 -1.70 -7.57
CA GLU A 334 -20.84 -0.95 -7.50
C GLU A 334 -21.85 -1.38 -8.56
N ARG A 335 -21.39 -1.69 -9.79
CA ARG A 335 -22.27 -2.05 -10.92
C ARG A 335 -22.75 -3.49 -10.89
N VAL A 336 -21.88 -4.43 -10.54
CA VAL A 336 -22.16 -5.86 -10.64
C VAL A 336 -22.33 -6.56 -9.30
N GLY A 337 -21.93 -5.94 -8.20
CA GLY A 337 -22.07 -6.47 -6.85
C GLY A 337 -20.78 -7.13 -6.30
N SER A 338 -20.70 -7.21 -4.97
CA SER A 338 -19.54 -7.73 -4.24
C SER A 338 -19.35 -9.25 -4.39
N ALA A 339 -20.42 -10.00 -4.70
CA ALA A 339 -20.37 -11.43 -4.92
C ALA A 339 -20.46 -11.80 -6.41
N ASN A 340 -20.19 -10.87 -7.32
CA ASN A 340 -20.06 -11.21 -8.73
C ASN A 340 -18.69 -11.84 -9.02
N TYR A 341 -18.65 -12.85 -9.90
CA TYR A 341 -17.38 -13.48 -10.30
C TYR A 341 -16.34 -12.48 -10.83
N LEU A 342 -16.75 -11.47 -11.61
CA LEU A 342 -15.84 -10.46 -12.14
C LEU A 342 -15.21 -9.61 -11.01
N THR A 343 -15.98 -9.31 -9.98
CA THR A 343 -15.50 -8.59 -8.79
C THR A 343 -14.47 -9.46 -8.05
N HIS A 344 -14.78 -10.74 -7.84
CA HIS A 344 -13.84 -11.68 -7.25
C HIS A 344 -12.53 -11.78 -8.04
N LEU A 345 -12.62 -11.92 -9.36
CA LEU A 345 -11.47 -12.00 -10.27
C LEU A 345 -10.52 -10.80 -10.11
N LEU A 346 -11.08 -9.59 -10.09
CA LEU A 346 -10.32 -8.36 -9.89
C LEU A 346 -9.68 -8.29 -8.50
N TYR A 347 -10.40 -8.70 -7.44
CA TYR A 347 -9.85 -8.70 -6.09
C TYR A 347 -8.71 -9.71 -5.94
N SER A 348 -8.83 -10.90 -6.53
CA SER A 348 -7.78 -11.91 -6.53
C SER A 348 -6.52 -11.41 -7.22
N ASP A 349 -6.64 -10.85 -8.42
CA ASP A 349 -5.49 -10.27 -9.13
C ASP A 349 -4.91 -9.03 -8.42
N TYR A 350 -5.77 -8.22 -7.80
CA TYR A 350 -5.34 -7.05 -7.03
C TYR A 350 -4.56 -7.46 -5.78
N LEU A 351 -5.01 -8.52 -5.10
CA LEU A 351 -4.32 -9.09 -3.95
C LEU A 351 -2.91 -9.54 -4.33
N ASP A 352 -2.74 -10.23 -5.48
CA ASP A 352 -1.43 -10.58 -6.06
C ASP A 352 -0.53 -9.37 -6.29
N CYS A 353 -1.12 -8.25 -6.73
CA CYS A 353 -0.41 -6.99 -6.90
C CYS A 353 0.04 -6.40 -5.57
N ILE A 354 -0.87 -6.25 -4.60
CA ILE A 354 -0.58 -5.62 -3.32
C ILE A 354 0.42 -6.42 -2.48
N PHE A 355 0.24 -7.74 -2.42
CA PHE A 355 1.02 -8.64 -1.57
C PHE A 355 2.53 -8.58 -1.88
N ALA A 356 2.90 -8.05 -3.04
CA ALA A 356 4.27 -7.78 -3.44
C ALA A 356 5.00 -6.68 -2.66
N ARG A 357 4.26 -5.67 -2.19
CA ARG A 357 4.84 -4.44 -1.61
C ARG A 357 4.20 -4.06 -0.26
N GLN A 358 3.12 -4.71 0.16
CA GLN A 358 2.49 -4.49 1.47
C GLN A 358 2.66 -5.70 2.40
N ASP A 359 2.46 -5.45 3.69
CA ASP A 359 2.56 -6.49 4.71
C ASP A 359 1.39 -7.49 4.59
N PRO A 360 1.60 -8.78 4.93
CA PRO A 360 0.55 -9.79 4.89
C PRO A 360 -0.69 -9.41 5.68
N GLU A 361 -0.53 -8.67 6.78
CA GLU A 361 -1.61 -8.18 7.63
C GLU A 361 -2.54 -7.19 6.91
N ASP A 362 -2.00 -6.28 6.09
CA ASP A 362 -2.80 -5.34 5.30
C ASP A 362 -3.60 -6.08 4.21
N CYS A 363 -2.96 -7.08 3.60
CA CYS A 363 -3.58 -7.93 2.58
C CYS A 363 -4.71 -8.79 3.17
N GLU A 364 -4.48 -9.34 4.37
CA GLU A 364 -5.48 -10.12 5.10
C GLU A 364 -6.69 -9.27 5.45
N ALA A 365 -6.49 -8.05 5.96
CA ALA A 365 -7.57 -7.14 6.30
C ALA A 365 -8.42 -6.76 5.06
N MET A 366 -7.76 -6.53 3.93
CA MET A 366 -8.43 -6.24 2.65
C MET A 366 -9.28 -7.43 2.18
N LEU A 367 -8.70 -8.63 2.13
CA LEU A 367 -9.39 -9.84 1.69
C LEU A 367 -10.55 -10.19 2.62
N SER A 368 -10.35 -10.11 3.94
CA SER A 368 -11.40 -10.29 4.96
C SER A 368 -12.57 -9.33 4.75
N GLY A 369 -12.28 -8.07 4.43
CA GLY A 369 -13.30 -7.07 4.14
C GLY A 369 -14.11 -7.39 2.87
N HIS A 370 -13.45 -7.83 1.80
CA HIS A 370 -14.13 -8.25 0.57
C HIS A 370 -14.97 -9.52 0.78
N ARG A 371 -14.40 -10.55 1.43
CA ARG A 371 -15.06 -11.81 1.77
C ARG A 371 -16.34 -11.56 2.58
N ALA A 372 -16.29 -10.71 3.59
CA ALA A 372 -17.46 -10.37 4.40
C ALA A 372 -18.58 -9.70 3.58
N ARG A 373 -18.25 -8.84 2.60
CA ARG A 373 -19.25 -8.24 1.71
C ARG A 373 -19.84 -9.26 0.74
N ALA A 374 -19.01 -10.13 0.17
CA ALA A 374 -19.45 -11.21 -0.70
C ALA A 374 -20.39 -12.19 0.04
N GLU A 375 -20.03 -12.64 1.24
CA GLU A 375 -20.87 -13.52 2.07
C GLU A 375 -22.18 -12.84 2.50
N ALA A 376 -22.17 -11.52 2.72
CA ALA A 376 -23.37 -10.76 3.07
C ALA A 376 -24.43 -10.72 1.96
N SER A 377 -24.06 -10.99 0.70
CA SER A 377 -25.02 -11.13 -0.41
C SER A 377 -25.95 -12.34 -0.24
N GLY A 378 -25.51 -13.35 0.52
CA GLY A 378 -26.21 -14.63 0.67
C GLY A 378 -26.10 -15.55 -0.55
N GLN A 379 -25.36 -15.16 -1.59
CA GLN A 379 -25.10 -16.02 -2.75
C GLN A 379 -24.06 -17.09 -2.43
N THR A 380 -24.27 -18.29 -2.97
CA THR A 380 -23.33 -19.41 -2.86
C THR A 380 -22.59 -19.56 -4.18
N HIS A 381 -21.27 -19.39 -4.16
CA HIS A 381 -20.42 -19.47 -5.32
C HIS A 381 -19.22 -20.40 -5.10
N PRO A 382 -18.79 -21.19 -6.09
CA PRO A 382 -17.60 -22.05 -5.97
C PRO A 382 -16.32 -21.29 -5.60
N TRP A 383 -16.14 -20.09 -6.14
CA TRP A 383 -14.94 -19.27 -5.90
C TRP A 383 -14.85 -18.71 -4.47
N LEU A 384 -15.91 -18.81 -3.64
CA LEU A 384 -15.83 -18.47 -2.22
C LEU A 384 -14.88 -19.41 -1.48
N ASP A 385 -14.77 -20.66 -1.93
CA ASP A 385 -13.83 -21.62 -1.38
C ASP A 385 -12.38 -21.25 -1.77
N ASP A 386 -12.15 -20.81 -3.01
CA ASP A 386 -10.85 -20.28 -3.46
C ASP A 386 -10.42 -19.04 -2.65
N MET A 387 -11.38 -18.18 -2.32
CA MET A 387 -11.16 -17.01 -1.48
C MET A 387 -10.84 -17.40 -0.03
N ALA A 388 -11.54 -18.42 0.51
CA ALA A 388 -11.27 -18.93 1.85
C ALA A 388 -9.87 -19.57 1.94
N LEU A 389 -9.44 -20.27 0.88
CA LEU A 389 -8.08 -20.81 0.78
C LEU A 389 -7.04 -19.69 0.74
N SER A 390 -7.25 -18.67 -0.11
CA SER A 390 -6.36 -17.50 -0.18
C SER A 390 -6.25 -16.79 1.16
N HIS A 391 -7.37 -16.69 1.90
CA HIS A 391 -7.41 -16.13 3.25
C HIS A 391 -6.62 -16.97 4.26
N ALA A 392 -6.76 -18.29 4.23
CA ALA A 392 -5.97 -19.19 5.07
C ALA A 392 -4.46 -19.07 4.79
N GLY A 393 -4.07 -18.94 3.53
CA GLY A 393 -2.68 -18.69 3.14
C GLY A 393 -2.13 -17.34 3.63
N LEU A 394 -2.91 -16.27 3.55
CA LEU A 394 -2.54 -14.97 4.14
C LEU A 394 -2.39 -15.04 5.66
N LEU A 395 -3.31 -15.73 6.35
CA LEU A 395 -3.20 -15.95 7.79
C LEU A 395 -1.92 -16.72 8.14
N ALA A 396 -1.60 -17.76 7.37
CA ALA A 396 -0.35 -18.50 7.52
C ALA A 396 0.88 -17.61 7.27
N ALA A 397 0.84 -16.73 6.27
CA ALA A 397 1.88 -15.74 6.00
C ALA A 397 2.05 -14.72 7.15
N CYS A 398 0.95 -14.26 7.77
CA CYS A 398 1.00 -13.39 8.95
C CYS A 398 1.70 -14.10 10.13
N LYS A 399 1.37 -15.37 10.38
CA LYS A 399 2.04 -16.18 11.43
C LYS A 399 3.52 -16.35 11.15
N GLU A 400 3.86 -16.59 9.89
CA GLU A 400 5.25 -16.68 9.45
C GLU A 400 6.01 -15.37 9.65
N ASN A 401 5.42 -14.22 9.34
CA ASN A 401 6.02 -12.90 9.55
C ASN A 401 6.32 -12.65 11.05
N GLN A 402 5.52 -13.24 11.94
CA GLN A 402 5.73 -13.22 13.39
C GLN A 402 6.76 -14.26 13.89
N GLY A 403 7.36 -15.04 12.99
CA GLY A 403 8.30 -16.12 13.33
C GLY A 403 7.65 -17.40 13.87
N ARG A 404 6.32 -17.53 13.75
CA ARG A 404 5.52 -18.64 14.33
C ARG A 404 5.18 -19.68 13.25
N LEU A 405 6.21 -20.35 12.74
CA LEU A 405 6.08 -21.31 11.62
C LEU A 405 5.17 -22.50 11.93
N ASP A 406 5.20 -23.01 13.17
CA ASP A 406 4.30 -24.11 13.59
C ASP A 406 2.82 -23.72 13.47
N GLU A 407 2.48 -22.49 13.86
CA GLU A 407 1.10 -21.98 13.74
C GLU A 407 0.72 -21.70 12.28
N ALA A 408 1.67 -21.31 11.44
CA ALA A 408 1.42 -21.16 10.01
C ALA A 408 1.03 -22.50 9.37
N VAL A 409 1.74 -23.59 9.75
CA VAL A 409 1.40 -24.96 9.34
C VAL A 409 0.05 -25.40 9.91
N GLU A 410 -0.22 -25.09 11.18
CA GLU A 410 -1.51 -25.39 11.82
C GLU A 410 -2.70 -24.73 11.10
N VAL A 411 -2.57 -23.47 10.66
CA VAL A 411 -3.62 -22.78 9.89
C VAL A 411 -3.95 -23.54 8.60
N LEU A 412 -2.94 -23.88 7.80
CA LEU A 412 -3.12 -24.57 6.52
C LEU A 412 -3.66 -25.98 6.70
N THR A 413 -3.12 -26.75 7.64
CA THR A 413 -3.60 -28.11 7.93
C THR A 413 -5.01 -28.12 8.51
N THR A 414 -5.36 -27.14 9.34
CA THR A 414 -6.74 -27.00 9.84
C THR A 414 -7.69 -26.72 8.69
N HIS A 415 -7.37 -25.76 7.82
CA HIS A 415 -8.18 -25.45 6.64
C HIS A 415 -8.40 -26.69 5.76
N MET A 416 -7.32 -27.41 5.46
CA MET A 416 -7.35 -28.65 4.67
C MET A 416 -8.23 -29.75 5.27
N ASN A 417 -8.30 -29.85 6.60
CA ASN A 417 -9.10 -30.86 7.28
C ASN A 417 -10.58 -30.47 7.45
N THR A 418 -10.90 -29.18 7.45
CA THR A 418 -12.25 -28.67 7.73
C THR A 418 -13.05 -28.34 6.48
N CYS A 419 -12.38 -27.94 5.40
CA CYS A 419 -13.01 -27.47 4.18
C CYS A 419 -13.08 -28.60 3.14
N SER A 420 -14.17 -28.62 2.36
CA SER A 420 -14.22 -29.44 1.15
C SER A 420 -13.34 -28.76 0.11
N MET A 421 -12.34 -29.45 -0.43
CA MET A 421 -11.39 -28.88 -1.38
C MET A 421 -11.45 -29.62 -2.72
N THR A 422 -11.14 -28.90 -3.80
CA THR A 422 -10.81 -29.51 -5.09
C THR A 422 -9.40 -30.09 -5.04
N ASP A 423 -9.09 -31.02 -5.96
CA ASP A 423 -7.74 -31.60 -6.08
C ASP A 423 -6.68 -30.50 -6.31
N GLU A 424 -7.01 -29.47 -7.09
CA GLU A 424 -6.14 -28.33 -7.33
C GLU A 424 -5.83 -27.54 -6.05
N GLN A 425 -6.87 -27.24 -5.26
CA GLN A 425 -6.73 -26.57 -3.98
C GLN A 425 -5.89 -27.42 -3.00
N GLU A 426 -6.12 -28.74 -2.94
CA GLU A 426 -5.37 -29.64 -2.07
C GLU A 426 -3.89 -29.71 -2.47
N ALA A 427 -3.62 -29.76 -3.78
CA ALA A 427 -2.26 -29.71 -4.31
C ALA A 427 -1.56 -28.40 -3.95
N ALA A 428 -2.25 -27.26 -4.05
CA ALA A 428 -1.73 -25.94 -3.68
C ALA A 428 -1.38 -25.85 -2.18
N VAL A 429 -2.25 -26.34 -1.29
CA VAL A 429 -1.98 -26.38 0.16
C VAL A 429 -0.77 -27.27 0.46
N ASN A 430 -0.68 -28.46 -0.15
CA ASN A 430 0.46 -29.34 0.04
C ASN A 430 1.77 -28.69 -0.46
N LEU A 431 1.71 -27.93 -1.56
CA LEU A 431 2.86 -27.20 -2.07
C LEU A 431 3.32 -26.14 -1.05
N GLU A 432 2.40 -25.39 -0.46
CA GLU A 432 2.72 -24.40 0.56
C GLU A 432 3.26 -25.03 1.85
N LEU A 433 2.62 -26.09 2.34
CA LEU A 433 3.11 -26.87 3.49
C LEU A 433 4.55 -27.35 3.27
N GLY A 434 4.88 -27.81 2.07
CA GLY A 434 6.24 -28.20 1.71
C GLY A 434 7.26 -27.08 1.89
N VAL A 435 6.91 -25.85 1.48
CA VAL A 435 7.76 -24.66 1.67
C VAL A 435 7.91 -24.33 3.15
N LYS A 436 6.83 -24.38 3.93
CA LYS A 436 6.86 -24.08 5.37
C LYS A 436 7.69 -25.11 6.14
N TYR A 437 7.48 -26.40 5.90
CA TYR A 437 8.30 -27.47 6.51
C TYR A 437 9.77 -27.34 6.15
N TYR A 438 10.07 -26.93 4.92
CA TYR A 438 11.44 -26.66 4.53
C TYR A 438 12.05 -25.51 5.36
N ARG A 439 11.31 -24.39 5.53
CA ARG A 439 11.76 -23.25 6.35
C ARG A 439 11.95 -23.64 7.82
N MET A 440 11.20 -24.62 8.31
CA MET A 440 11.38 -25.24 9.63
C MET A 440 12.55 -26.24 9.71
N ALA A 441 13.33 -26.40 8.63
CA ALA A 441 14.37 -27.42 8.47
C ALA A 441 13.87 -28.87 8.58
N ASN A 442 12.56 -29.11 8.45
CA ASN A 442 11.98 -30.45 8.40
C ASN A 442 11.95 -30.97 6.96
N ILE A 443 13.12 -31.37 6.47
CA ILE A 443 13.32 -31.81 5.08
C ILE A 443 12.44 -33.02 4.73
N SER A 444 12.25 -33.96 5.67
CA SER A 444 11.42 -35.14 5.42
C SER A 444 9.95 -34.76 5.18
N ALA A 445 9.38 -33.89 6.02
CA ALA A 445 8.01 -33.42 5.83
C ALA A 445 7.87 -32.60 4.55
N ALA A 446 8.86 -31.75 4.23
CA ALA A 446 8.89 -30.99 3.00
C ALA A 446 8.84 -31.89 1.75
N ILE A 447 9.67 -32.94 1.70
CA ILE A 447 9.67 -33.92 0.61
C ILE A 447 8.30 -34.61 0.49
N THR A 448 7.71 -35.04 1.60
CA THR A 448 6.39 -35.69 1.60
C THR A 448 5.31 -34.75 1.06
N SER A 449 5.29 -33.50 1.50
CA SER A 449 4.33 -32.49 1.03
C SER A 449 4.50 -32.17 -0.46
N PHE A 450 5.73 -31.99 -0.96
CA PHE A 450 5.96 -31.79 -2.39
C PHE A 450 5.59 -33.01 -3.24
N LYS A 451 5.83 -34.23 -2.76
CA LYS A 451 5.34 -35.44 -3.42
C LYS A 451 3.82 -35.49 -3.47
N SER A 452 3.15 -35.15 -2.37
CA SER A 452 1.68 -35.11 -2.33
C SER A 452 1.13 -34.09 -3.33
N ALA A 453 1.66 -32.86 -3.32
CA ALA A 453 1.28 -31.80 -4.25
C ALA A 453 1.47 -32.21 -5.71
N ALA A 454 2.64 -32.77 -6.05
CA ALA A 454 2.91 -33.24 -7.41
C ALA A 454 1.96 -34.37 -7.82
N ARG A 455 1.71 -35.34 -6.94
CA ARG A 455 0.84 -36.48 -7.23
C ARG A 455 -0.59 -36.01 -7.53
N ILE A 456 -1.17 -35.21 -6.64
CA ILE A 456 -2.55 -34.74 -6.77
C ILE A 456 -2.70 -33.88 -8.04
N ALA A 457 -1.76 -32.95 -8.28
CA ALA A 457 -1.79 -32.11 -9.47
C ALA A 457 -1.62 -32.90 -10.77
N LEU A 458 -0.83 -33.97 -10.78
CA LEU A 458 -0.63 -34.80 -11.97
C LEU A 458 -1.79 -35.75 -12.28
N THR A 459 -2.62 -36.10 -11.28
CA THR A 459 -3.80 -36.96 -11.45
C THR A 459 -5.10 -36.20 -11.61
N SER A 460 -5.05 -34.87 -11.71
CA SER A 460 -6.22 -34.00 -11.83
C SER A 460 -6.03 -33.01 -12.99
N ASP A 461 -7.02 -32.17 -13.27
CA ASP A 461 -6.90 -31.07 -14.25
C ASP A 461 -6.34 -29.78 -13.64
N ALA A 462 -5.59 -29.91 -12.54
CA ALA A 462 -4.97 -28.77 -11.86
C ALA A 462 -3.98 -28.06 -12.79
N ASP A 463 -3.72 -26.78 -12.50
CA ASP A 463 -2.77 -25.99 -13.25
C ASP A 463 -1.36 -26.63 -13.26
N GLU A 464 -0.78 -26.78 -14.46
CA GLU A 464 0.55 -27.39 -14.67
C GLU A 464 1.66 -26.68 -13.85
N ARG A 465 1.48 -25.39 -13.51
CA ARG A 465 2.39 -24.66 -12.63
C ARG A 465 2.53 -25.35 -11.27
N ILE A 466 1.49 -25.95 -10.72
CA ILE A 466 1.52 -26.59 -9.39
C ILE A 466 2.42 -27.83 -9.43
N SER A 467 2.15 -28.75 -10.36
CA SER A 467 2.96 -29.97 -10.53
C SER A 467 4.42 -29.63 -10.84
N MET A 468 4.66 -28.68 -11.75
CA MET A 468 6.00 -28.26 -12.15
C MET A 468 6.77 -27.61 -10.99
N THR A 469 6.10 -26.81 -10.15
CA THR A 469 6.72 -26.20 -8.95
C THR A 469 7.06 -27.27 -7.91
N ALA A 470 6.12 -28.18 -7.65
CA ALA A 470 6.31 -29.28 -6.70
C ALA A 470 7.48 -30.19 -7.12
N LEU A 471 7.54 -30.58 -8.40
CA LEU A 471 8.65 -31.36 -8.95
C LEU A 471 9.98 -30.61 -8.91
N ALA A 472 10.00 -29.31 -9.21
CA ALA A 472 11.21 -28.50 -9.16
C ALA A 472 11.76 -28.32 -7.73
N ASN A 473 10.87 -28.17 -6.75
CA ASN A 473 11.22 -28.14 -5.32
C ASN A 473 11.73 -29.52 -4.86
N LEU A 474 11.05 -30.61 -5.25
CA LEU A 474 11.47 -31.97 -4.95
C LEU A 474 12.85 -32.30 -5.54
N GLU A 475 13.08 -31.96 -6.82
CA GLU A 475 14.36 -32.10 -7.52
C GLU A 475 15.49 -31.45 -6.70
N ARG A 476 15.24 -30.23 -6.22
CA ARG A 476 16.20 -29.46 -5.44
C ARG A 476 16.50 -30.10 -4.09
N LEU A 477 15.48 -30.57 -3.36
CA LEU A 477 15.69 -31.26 -2.08
C LEU A 477 16.41 -32.60 -2.23
N LEU A 478 16.15 -33.33 -3.31
CA LEU A 478 16.85 -34.56 -3.62
C LEU A 478 18.34 -34.30 -3.91
N ARG A 479 18.68 -33.21 -4.62
CA ARG A 479 20.08 -32.78 -4.78
C ARG A 479 20.73 -32.41 -3.44
N GLN A 480 20.01 -31.73 -2.55
CA GLN A 480 20.51 -31.37 -1.21
C GLN A 480 20.73 -32.58 -0.29
N THR A 481 19.98 -33.65 -0.48
CA THR A 481 20.07 -34.89 0.32
C THR A 481 20.94 -35.97 -0.33
N ASP A 482 21.79 -35.60 -1.29
CA ASP A 482 22.71 -36.48 -2.03
C ASP A 482 22.02 -37.62 -2.82
N LYS A 483 20.72 -37.47 -3.11
CA LYS A 483 19.93 -38.41 -3.93
C LYS A 483 19.97 -38.00 -5.41
N MET A 484 21.18 -37.80 -5.96
CA MET A 484 21.43 -37.22 -7.29
C MET A 484 20.73 -37.97 -8.44
N ALA A 485 20.81 -39.30 -8.47
CA ALA A 485 20.18 -40.10 -9.53
C ALA A 485 18.64 -39.94 -9.55
N LYS A 486 18.02 -39.76 -8.38
CA LYS A 486 16.57 -39.47 -8.29
C LYS A 486 16.26 -38.06 -8.75
N ALA A 487 17.08 -37.09 -8.36
CA ALA A 487 16.93 -35.72 -8.82
C ALA A 487 17.01 -35.61 -10.35
N ASP A 488 17.95 -36.30 -10.98
CA ASP A 488 18.08 -36.27 -12.45
C ASP A 488 16.88 -36.93 -13.16
N ARG A 489 16.30 -37.99 -12.57
CA ARG A 489 15.03 -38.56 -13.07
C ARG A 489 13.86 -37.59 -12.93
N VAL A 490 13.74 -36.88 -11.80
CA VAL A 490 12.70 -35.86 -11.59
C VAL A 490 12.86 -34.72 -12.59
N HIS A 491 14.10 -34.28 -12.84
CA HIS A 491 14.40 -33.27 -13.86
C HIS A 491 13.94 -33.72 -15.25
N GLN A 492 14.30 -34.92 -15.67
CA GLN A 492 13.90 -35.48 -16.97
C GLN A 492 12.38 -35.55 -17.11
N TYR A 493 11.69 -36.08 -16.10
CA TYR A 493 10.23 -36.16 -16.10
C TYR A 493 9.56 -34.78 -16.18
N ARG A 494 10.12 -33.78 -15.49
CA ARG A 494 9.65 -32.38 -15.55
C ARG A 494 9.80 -31.79 -16.96
N MET A 495 10.87 -32.12 -17.69
CA MET A 495 11.04 -31.67 -19.08
C MET A 495 10.05 -32.33 -20.04
N GLU A 496 9.76 -33.63 -19.84
CA GLU A 496 8.75 -34.36 -20.61
C GLU A 496 7.34 -33.78 -20.38
N ARG A 497 7.00 -33.45 -19.12
CA ARG A 497 5.74 -32.77 -18.77
C ARG A 497 5.60 -31.41 -19.43
N LEU A 498 6.66 -30.61 -19.44
CA LEU A 498 6.65 -29.31 -20.12
C LEU A 498 6.40 -29.45 -21.63
N ALA A 499 6.98 -30.48 -22.26
CA ALA A 499 6.73 -30.77 -23.67
C ALA A 499 5.27 -31.18 -23.91
N ALA A 500 4.72 -32.07 -23.07
CA ALA A 500 3.31 -32.47 -23.15
C ALA A 500 2.34 -31.29 -22.95
N PHE A 501 2.64 -30.39 -22.00
CA PHE A 501 1.88 -29.15 -21.81
C PHE A 501 1.89 -28.26 -23.07
N ALA A 502 3.05 -28.12 -23.71
CA ALA A 502 3.18 -27.35 -24.96
C ALA A 502 2.33 -27.97 -26.09
N GLU A 503 2.35 -29.29 -26.24
CA GLU A 503 1.56 -30.02 -27.24
C GLU A 503 0.04 -29.88 -26.98
N LYS A 504 -0.41 -30.07 -25.73
CA LYS A 504 -1.82 -29.85 -25.33
C LYS A 504 -2.25 -28.41 -25.64
N SER A 505 -1.39 -27.44 -25.38
CA SER A 505 -1.67 -26.03 -25.65
C SER A 505 -1.80 -25.72 -27.14
N VAL A 506 -1.00 -26.36 -28.00
CA VAL A 506 -1.18 -26.27 -29.47
C VAL A 506 -2.56 -26.79 -29.89
N SER A 507 -2.98 -27.96 -29.40
CA SER A 507 -4.28 -28.55 -29.74
C SER A 507 -5.45 -27.64 -29.34
N MET A 508 -5.40 -27.07 -28.13
CA MET A 508 -6.41 -26.13 -27.65
C MET A 508 -6.46 -24.85 -28.50
N SER A 509 -5.31 -24.26 -28.83
CA SER A 509 -5.26 -23.03 -29.65
C SER A 509 -5.83 -23.18 -31.07
N LYS A 510 -5.92 -24.41 -31.58
CA LYS A 510 -6.48 -24.70 -32.92
C LYS A 510 -7.99 -24.95 -32.91
N GLY A 511 -8.65 -24.88 -31.75
CA GLY A 511 -10.08 -25.19 -31.62
C GLY A 511 -10.40 -26.67 -31.88
N VAL A 512 -9.39 -27.55 -31.84
CA VAL A 512 -9.57 -29.01 -31.94
C VAL A 512 -9.70 -29.56 -30.52
N SER A 513 -10.72 -29.12 -29.79
CA SER A 513 -11.28 -29.98 -28.74
C SER A 513 -12.24 -30.90 -29.47
N GLY A 514 -11.87 -32.17 -29.65
CA GLY A 514 -12.81 -33.13 -30.20
C GLY A 514 -14.04 -33.19 -29.31
N ASP A 515 -15.23 -33.28 -29.90
CA ASP A 515 -16.46 -33.70 -29.20
C ASP A 515 -16.35 -35.13 -28.60
N ASP A 516 -15.15 -35.72 -28.61
CA ASP A 516 -14.76 -37.01 -28.03
C ASP A 516 -13.90 -36.88 -26.76
N ASP A 517 -13.69 -35.67 -26.19
CA ASP A 517 -13.15 -35.50 -24.82
C ASP A 517 -14.23 -35.84 -23.77
N ASN A 518 -14.87 -36.99 -23.92
CA ASN A 518 -15.55 -37.66 -22.84
C ASN A 518 -14.46 -38.01 -21.82
N ASP A 519 -14.71 -37.79 -20.52
CA ASP A 519 -13.81 -38.03 -19.37
C ASP A 519 -13.15 -39.44 -19.31
N SER A 520 -13.40 -40.32 -20.28
CA SER A 520 -12.85 -41.67 -20.36
C SER A 520 -11.36 -41.75 -20.72
N ASP A 521 -10.78 -40.78 -21.45
CA ASP A 521 -9.34 -40.86 -21.79
C ASP A 521 -8.41 -40.39 -20.66
N ARG A 522 -8.89 -39.54 -19.73
CA ARG A 522 -8.10 -39.07 -18.57
C ARG A 522 -8.01 -40.09 -17.43
N ASN A 523 -8.94 -41.06 -17.37
CA ASN A 523 -8.83 -42.19 -16.45
C ASN A 523 -7.59 -43.06 -16.74
N ASN A 524 -6.99 -42.97 -17.93
CA ASN A 524 -5.74 -43.66 -18.27
C ASN A 524 -4.49 -42.94 -17.70
N ASP A 525 -4.53 -41.64 -17.41
CA ASP A 525 -3.37 -40.89 -16.88
C ASP A 525 -3.06 -41.24 -15.40
N VAL A 526 -4.06 -41.71 -14.65
CA VAL A 526 -3.89 -42.21 -13.27
C VAL A 526 -3.08 -43.52 -13.24
N GLU A 527 -3.12 -44.31 -14.32
CA GLU A 527 -2.37 -45.57 -14.45
C GLU A 527 -0.91 -45.38 -14.94
N ASP A 528 -0.55 -44.20 -15.45
CA ASP A 528 0.77 -43.92 -16.07
C ASP A 528 1.71 -43.09 -15.18
N LEU A 529 1.34 -42.83 -13.93
CA LEU A 529 2.21 -42.14 -12.99
C LEU A 529 3.45 -43.00 -12.67
N PRO A 530 4.68 -42.46 -12.78
CA PRO A 530 5.88 -43.24 -12.52
C PRO A 530 5.96 -43.71 -11.06
N ASP A 531 5.78 -45.02 -10.85
CA ASP A 531 5.91 -45.72 -9.57
C ASP A 531 7.16 -45.33 -8.77
N TRP A 532 8.27 -45.07 -9.48
CA TRP A 532 9.57 -44.73 -8.89
C TRP A 532 9.58 -43.38 -8.16
N LEU A 533 8.65 -42.47 -8.50
CA LEU A 533 8.56 -41.15 -7.89
C LEU A 533 7.88 -41.23 -6.50
N TRP A 534 6.97 -42.19 -6.34
CA TRP A 534 6.08 -42.29 -5.19
C TRP A 534 6.57 -43.26 -4.12
N LYS A 535 7.19 -44.37 -4.52
CA LYS A 535 7.73 -45.36 -3.57
C LYS A 535 8.94 -44.80 -2.79
N CYS A 536 8.99 -45.07 -1.49
CA CYS A 536 10.23 -44.97 -0.72
C CYS A 536 11.15 -46.09 -1.24
N ASP A 537 12.46 -45.83 -1.39
CA ASP A 537 13.36 -46.94 -1.71
C ASP A 537 13.29 -47.95 -0.56
N ASP A 538 13.12 -49.22 -0.89
CA ASP A 538 13.06 -50.35 0.04
C ASP A 538 14.42 -50.65 0.72
N GLY A 539 15.18 -49.62 1.12
CA GLY A 539 16.57 -49.75 1.59
C GLY A 539 17.00 -48.87 2.77
N GLU A 540 16.13 -48.04 3.36
CA GLU A 540 16.47 -47.28 4.58
C GLU A 540 15.66 -47.82 5.78
N GLU A 541 16.20 -48.87 6.42
CA GLU A 541 15.91 -49.22 7.82
C GLU A 541 16.38 -48.07 8.72
N ASP A 542 15.43 -47.30 9.26
CA ASP A 542 15.33 -46.93 10.68
C ASP A 542 14.21 -45.90 10.84
N THR A 543 12.98 -46.39 10.99
CA THR A 543 11.85 -45.58 11.43
C THR A 543 11.88 -45.46 12.96
N PRO A 544 11.93 -44.25 13.55
CA PRO A 544 11.39 -44.07 14.89
C PRO A 544 9.87 -44.25 14.78
N ARG A 545 9.42 -45.36 15.35
CA ARG A 545 8.04 -45.79 15.52
C ARG A 545 7.16 -44.61 16.01
N TRP A 546 6.30 -44.08 15.13
CA TRP A 546 5.27 -43.14 15.54
C TRP A 546 4.22 -43.84 16.39
N LEU A 547 3.81 -43.17 17.47
CA LEU A 547 2.72 -43.54 18.36
C LEU A 547 1.40 -43.59 17.58
N GLU A 548 0.77 -44.76 17.61
CA GLU A 548 -0.59 -45.01 17.15
C GLU A 548 -1.61 -44.13 17.89
N LEU A 549 -2.48 -43.44 17.14
CA LEU A 549 -3.86 -43.13 17.55
C LEU A 549 -4.79 -43.24 16.31
N PRO A 550 -6.09 -43.55 16.51
CA PRO A 550 -6.74 -44.71 15.89
C PRO A 550 -7.53 -44.42 14.59
N PRO A 551 -7.93 -45.48 13.84
CA PRO A 551 -8.54 -45.37 12.52
C PRO A 551 -10.07 -45.40 12.58
N ILE A 552 -10.76 -44.39 12.06
CA ILE A 552 -12.22 -44.40 11.77
C ILE A 552 -12.43 -43.38 10.64
N GLY A 553 -13.05 -43.63 9.49
CA GLY A 553 -14.15 -44.51 9.12
C GLY A 553 -15.21 -43.62 8.46
N TRP A 554 -15.39 -43.72 7.14
CA TRP A 554 -16.36 -42.94 6.36
C TRP A 554 -17.79 -43.06 6.93
N ALA A 555 -18.38 -41.94 7.38
CA ALA A 555 -19.82 -41.77 7.51
C ALA A 555 -20.23 -40.29 7.70
N GLY A 556 -21.06 -39.78 6.77
CA GLY A 556 -22.21 -38.91 7.06
C GLY A 556 -21.99 -37.45 7.48
N LYS A 557 -22.29 -36.52 6.56
CA LYS A 557 -22.48 -35.07 6.78
C LYS A 557 -23.49 -34.76 7.90
N ALA A 558 -23.20 -33.76 8.74
CA ALA A 558 -24.19 -32.96 9.45
C ALA A 558 -23.63 -31.56 9.80
N SER A 559 -24.51 -30.56 9.73
CA SER A 559 -24.25 -29.14 9.52
C SER A 559 -23.98 -28.27 10.76
N THR A 560 -23.36 -27.10 10.51
CA THR A 560 -23.50 -25.76 11.14
C THR A 560 -23.35 -25.59 12.64
N THR A 561 -22.41 -24.72 13.06
CA THR A 561 -22.68 -23.67 14.06
C THR A 561 -21.75 -22.46 13.85
N SER A 562 -22.34 -21.28 14.00
CA SER A 562 -21.74 -19.95 13.94
C SER A 562 -20.90 -19.64 15.18
N PHE A 563 -19.83 -18.85 15.03
CA PHE A 563 -19.29 -18.11 16.18
C PHE A 563 -18.81 -16.70 15.83
N THR A 564 -19.19 -15.80 16.71
CA THR A 564 -19.13 -14.34 16.70
C THR A 564 -17.75 -13.80 17.03
N GLY A 565 -17.39 -12.67 16.40
CA GLY A 565 -16.13 -11.97 16.56
C GLY A 565 -15.90 -11.28 17.91
N VAL A 566 -14.63 -10.89 18.12
CA VAL A 566 -14.18 -10.02 19.21
C VAL A 566 -13.23 -8.98 18.63
N ALA A 567 -13.38 -7.74 19.11
CA ALA A 567 -12.78 -6.52 18.59
C ALA A 567 -11.50 -6.07 19.33
N SER A 568 -10.66 -5.34 18.57
CA SER A 568 -10.11 -4.00 18.88
C SER A 568 -8.63 -3.81 19.28
N SER A 569 -8.10 -2.71 18.70
CA SER A 569 -6.96 -1.84 19.08
C SER A 569 -5.54 -2.37 18.81
N GLY A 570 -4.60 -1.68 18.16
CA GLY A 570 -4.46 -0.26 17.79
C GLY A 570 -3.16 0.26 18.39
N LEU A 571 -2.06 0.34 17.61
CA LEU A 571 -0.88 1.18 17.89
C LEU A 571 0.15 1.17 16.75
N GLU A 572 0.89 2.27 16.70
CA GLU A 572 1.61 2.91 15.58
C GLU A 572 3.12 2.56 15.43
N TRP A 573 3.58 2.58 14.16
CA TRP A 573 4.92 2.97 13.61
C TRP A 573 6.15 2.02 13.70
N THR A 574 6.76 1.64 12.57
CA THR A 574 7.89 2.32 11.88
C THR A 574 8.49 1.43 10.76
N ASN A 575 8.75 2.05 9.59
CA ASN A 575 9.32 1.48 8.36
C ASN A 575 10.67 0.76 8.53
N THR A 576 10.76 -0.47 8.01
CA THR A 576 11.97 -0.99 7.34
C THR A 576 11.58 -1.99 6.25
N SER A 577 11.73 -1.57 5.00
CA SER A 577 11.49 -2.32 3.77
C SER A 577 12.58 -3.37 3.50
N GLN A 578 12.20 -4.63 3.29
CA GLN A 578 13.00 -5.61 2.54
C GLN A 578 12.13 -6.53 1.67
N SER A 579 12.62 -6.72 0.44
CA SER A 579 12.03 -7.42 -0.68
C SER A 579 12.01 -8.93 -0.49
N GLY A 580 10.82 -9.53 -0.67
CA GLY A 580 10.60 -10.96 -0.79
C GLY A 580 9.31 -11.23 -1.58
N SER A 581 9.43 -12.01 -2.66
CA SER A 581 8.32 -12.43 -3.52
C SER A 581 7.28 -13.22 -2.71
N PRO A 582 5.97 -13.14 -3.04
CA PRO A 582 5.40 -14.11 -4.01
C PRO A 582 4.09 -13.67 -4.72
N ALA A 583 3.62 -14.48 -5.68
CA ALA A 583 2.17 -14.62 -5.93
C ALA A 583 1.47 -14.89 -4.59
N VAL A 584 0.17 -14.62 -4.41
CA VAL A 584 -0.56 -14.62 -3.13
C VAL A 584 -0.14 -15.73 -2.13
N LEU A 585 0.37 -16.87 -2.63
CA LEU A 585 1.13 -17.86 -1.86
C LEU A 585 2.59 -18.01 -2.31
N SER A 586 3.54 -17.87 -1.37
CA SER A 586 4.98 -18.11 -1.54
C SER A 586 5.28 -19.59 -1.74
N THR A 587 5.12 -20.09 -2.97
CA THR A 587 5.26 -21.52 -3.32
C THR A 587 6.68 -21.95 -3.72
N GLU A 588 7.63 -21.01 -3.81
CA GLU A 588 9.02 -21.30 -4.15
C GLU A 588 10.00 -21.03 -3.01
N TYR A 589 10.91 -21.97 -2.81
CA TYR A 589 12.05 -21.83 -1.92
C TYR A 589 13.13 -20.93 -2.54
N SER A 590 13.48 -19.84 -1.85
CA SER A 590 14.68 -19.04 -2.13
C SER A 590 15.66 -19.12 -0.95
N PRO A 591 16.94 -19.48 -1.16
CA PRO A 591 17.93 -19.54 -0.09
C PRO A 591 18.26 -18.13 0.38
N CYS A 592 17.98 -17.83 1.65
CA CYS A 592 18.47 -16.65 2.32
C CYS A 592 20.00 -16.75 2.46
N LEU A 593 20.75 -16.22 1.50
CA LEU A 593 22.18 -15.94 1.64
C LEU A 593 22.32 -14.62 2.42
N LYS A 594 22.19 -14.67 3.74
CA LYS A 594 22.75 -13.65 4.63
C LYS A 594 24.12 -14.13 5.10
N ASP A 595 25.06 -13.19 5.12
CA ASP A 595 26.46 -13.30 5.56
C ASP A 595 27.49 -13.73 4.51
N GLN A 596 27.66 -12.92 3.46
CA GLN A 596 29.01 -12.45 3.08
C GLN A 596 28.92 -10.96 2.73
N ALA A 597 29.54 -10.12 3.54
CA ALA A 597 29.77 -8.71 3.23
C ALA A 597 30.59 -8.63 1.94
N VAL A 598 29.99 -8.12 0.87
CA VAL A 598 30.71 -7.77 -0.36
C VAL A 598 30.73 -6.24 -0.47
N ASP A 599 31.97 -5.76 -0.46
CA ASP A 599 32.45 -4.38 -0.57
C ASP A 599 31.81 -3.62 -1.77
N PRO A 600 31.33 -2.37 -1.61
CA PRO A 600 30.72 -1.62 -2.70
C PRO A 600 31.79 -0.95 -3.56
N GLU A 601 32.52 -1.73 -4.37
CA GLU A 601 33.42 -1.18 -5.38
C GLU A 601 33.68 -2.15 -6.55
N VAL A 602 32.63 -2.58 -7.26
CA VAL A 602 32.78 -3.09 -8.64
C VAL A 602 31.58 -2.61 -9.48
N GLU A 603 31.53 -1.31 -9.68
CA GLU A 603 30.89 -0.70 -10.85
C GLU A 603 31.94 -0.67 -11.99
N TYR A 604 31.50 -0.71 -13.25
CA TYR A 604 32.29 -0.70 -14.50
C TYR A 604 32.83 -2.05 -15.00
N LEU A 605 32.24 -2.55 -16.11
CA LEU A 605 32.95 -2.97 -17.34
C LEU A 605 31.98 -3.60 -18.35
N TYR A 606 31.36 -2.80 -19.22
CA TYR A 606 31.08 -3.20 -20.60
C TYR A 606 31.19 -1.96 -21.50
N ARG A 607 32.42 -1.70 -21.93
CA ARG A 607 32.71 -0.77 -23.02
C ARG A 607 33.94 -1.29 -23.78
N HIS A 608 33.70 -1.72 -25.03
CA HIS A 608 34.67 -1.89 -26.13
C HIS A 608 35.79 -2.93 -25.87
N ASP A 609 36.12 -3.91 -26.72
CA ASP A 609 36.31 -3.92 -28.17
C ASP A 609 36.61 -5.35 -28.66
N GLY A 610 36.49 -5.57 -29.97
CA GLY A 610 36.96 -6.77 -30.66
C GLY A 610 37.04 -6.53 -32.17
N GLU A 611 38.03 -5.74 -32.59
CA GLU A 611 38.44 -5.53 -33.98
C GLU A 611 38.95 -6.82 -34.65
N GLY A 612 38.91 -6.87 -35.99
CA GLY A 612 40.06 -7.37 -36.76
C GLY A 612 39.79 -8.39 -37.88
N ARG A 613 39.28 -7.93 -39.03
CA ARG A 613 40.04 -7.86 -40.31
C ARG A 613 39.23 -7.27 -41.45
#